data_AF-A0A520A8A4-F1
#
_entry.id   AF-A0A520A8A4-F1
#
_cell.length_a   1.000
_cell.length_b   1.000
_cell.length_c   1.000
_cell.angle_alpha   90.00
_cell.angle_beta   90.00
_cell.angle_gamma   90.00
#
_symmetry.space_group_name_H-M   'P 1'
#
loop_
_entity.id
_entity.type
_entity.pdbx_description
1 polymer ?
#
loop_
_entity_poly.entity_id
_entity_poly.type
_entity_poly.pdbx_seq_one_letter_code
_entity_poly.pdbx_strand_id
1 'polypeptide(L)'
;MRYLLTIAFLGFFTINSTAQDTTAVKTIKNLDAKSKTSFFSLVTGREVKESELWDLAFNATTIKLNSKADLKNKVAVATLKGTSFEKVSSIPASGFQEDTQSTSGIPTGSGNGWYTYDMGTHQVLPIADRVFVVKTTAGTYFKLSVLSYYLDGDESEETGYYTFKYVGLK
;
A
#
# COMPACT_ATOMS: atom_id res chain seq x y z
N MET A 1 -2.48 67.63 -8.70
CA MET A 1 -2.79 66.50 -7.79
C MET A 1 -2.54 65.21 -8.55
N ARG A 2 -1.60 64.38 -8.08
CA ARG A 2 -1.05 63.21 -8.80
C ARG A 2 -1.57 61.94 -8.11
N TYR A 3 -2.34 61.12 -8.81
CA TYR A 3 -2.86 59.85 -8.28
C TYR A 3 -1.74 58.80 -8.20
N LEU A 4 -1.61 58.13 -7.04
CA LEU A 4 -0.81 56.91 -6.89
C LEU A 4 -1.70 55.70 -7.21
N LEU A 5 -1.27 54.86 -8.17
CA LEU A 5 -1.77 53.50 -8.36
C LEU A 5 -0.93 52.55 -7.50
N THR A 6 -1.57 51.85 -6.57
CA THR A 6 -0.98 50.72 -5.85
C THR A 6 -1.27 49.45 -6.65
N ILE A 7 -0.23 48.78 -7.16
CA ILE A 7 -0.34 47.48 -7.82
C ILE A 7 -0.14 46.40 -6.74
N ALA A 8 -1.18 45.61 -6.49
CA ALA A 8 -1.09 44.41 -5.66
C ALA A 8 -0.45 43.27 -6.47
N PHE A 9 0.69 42.75 -6.00
CA PHE A 9 1.36 41.60 -6.60
C PHE A 9 0.69 40.33 -6.07
N LEU A 10 -0.15 39.67 -6.87
CA LEU A 10 -0.59 38.30 -6.60
C LEU A 10 0.58 37.36 -6.88
N GLY A 11 1.22 36.86 -5.83
CA GLY A 11 2.23 35.80 -5.94
C GLY A 11 1.59 34.51 -6.43
N PHE A 12 1.92 34.09 -7.65
CA PHE A 12 1.61 32.77 -8.15
C PHE A 12 2.47 31.75 -7.41
N PHE A 13 1.86 30.92 -6.56
CA PHE A 13 2.52 29.78 -5.94
C PHE A 13 2.44 28.61 -6.91
N THR A 14 3.53 28.34 -7.64
CA THR A 14 3.63 27.12 -8.46
C THR A 14 3.81 25.91 -7.54
N ILE A 15 2.78 25.09 -7.45
CA ILE A 15 2.87 23.77 -6.82
C ILE A 15 3.63 22.86 -7.79
N ASN A 16 4.91 22.62 -7.53
CA ASN A 16 5.65 21.54 -8.19
C ASN A 16 5.12 20.21 -7.65
N SER A 17 4.06 19.68 -8.28
CA SER A 17 3.70 18.26 -8.11
C SER A 17 4.62 17.45 -9.00
N THR A 18 5.74 16.97 -8.46
CA THR A 18 6.50 15.92 -9.15
C THR A 18 5.66 14.65 -9.11
N ALA A 19 5.00 14.33 -10.22
CA ALA A 19 4.48 12.99 -10.46
C ALA A 19 5.65 12.02 -10.31
N GLN A 20 5.69 11.31 -9.19
CA GLN A 20 6.74 10.34 -8.92
C GLN A 20 6.62 9.23 -9.96
N ASP A 21 7.73 8.91 -10.65
CA ASP A 21 7.78 7.87 -11.68
C ASP A 21 7.23 6.55 -11.09
N THR A 22 6.07 6.14 -11.57
CA THR A 22 5.35 4.95 -11.11
C THR A 22 5.97 3.66 -11.68
N THR A 23 7.03 3.76 -12.49
CA THR A 23 7.61 2.62 -13.23
C THR A 23 8.77 1.94 -12.50
N ALA A 24 9.39 2.59 -11.50
CA ALA A 24 10.48 2.00 -10.73
C ALA A 24 9.96 1.18 -9.53
N VAL A 25 10.58 0.02 -9.28
CA VAL A 25 10.28 -0.79 -8.08
C VAL A 25 10.75 -0.04 -6.83
N LYS A 26 9.81 0.24 -5.94
CA LYS A 26 10.05 0.85 -4.63
C LYS A 26 10.03 -0.23 -3.55
N THR A 27 10.88 -0.08 -2.55
CA THR A 27 10.90 -0.94 -1.35
C THR A 27 10.68 -0.09 -0.11
N ILE A 28 9.69 -0.45 0.68
CA ILE A 28 9.48 0.10 2.03
C ILE A 28 10.04 -0.91 3.01
N LYS A 29 10.86 -0.44 3.94
CA LYS A 29 11.44 -1.24 5.02
C LYS A 29 10.89 -0.76 6.36
N ASN A 30 10.75 -1.69 7.29
CA ASN A 30 10.44 -1.43 8.70
C ASN A 30 9.17 -0.60 8.93
N LEU A 31 8.14 -0.77 8.10
CA LEU A 31 6.84 -0.12 8.35
C LEU A 31 6.25 -0.70 9.63
N ASP A 32 6.16 0.11 10.67
CA ASP A 32 5.69 -0.30 11.99
C ASP A 32 4.18 -0.59 11.98
N ALA A 33 3.83 -1.86 12.15
CA ALA A 33 2.47 -2.34 12.38
C ALA A 33 2.30 -2.96 13.77
N LYS A 34 3.32 -2.85 14.62
CA LYS A 34 3.36 -3.38 15.99
C LYS A 34 2.78 -2.37 16.97
N SER A 35 3.32 -1.15 16.96
CA SER A 35 3.00 -0.13 17.97
C SER A 35 1.76 0.68 17.62
N LYS A 36 1.38 0.71 16.34
CA LYS A 36 0.30 1.51 15.78
C LYS A 36 -0.29 0.87 14.53
N THR A 37 -1.43 1.41 14.09
CA THR A 37 -1.88 1.22 12.71
C THR A 37 -1.15 2.21 11.81
N SER A 38 -0.43 1.71 10.81
CA SER A 38 0.25 2.54 9.83
C SER A 38 -0.55 2.60 8.54
N PHE A 39 -0.98 3.81 8.19
CA PHE A 39 -1.72 4.09 6.95
C PHE A 39 -0.73 4.50 5.86
N PHE A 40 -0.80 3.85 4.70
CA PHE A 40 0.15 4.02 3.61
C PHE A 40 -0.56 4.36 2.31
N SER A 41 -0.02 5.33 1.58
CA SER A 41 -0.46 5.70 0.24
C SER A 41 0.52 5.15 -0.79
N LEU A 42 0.06 4.25 -1.66
CA LEU A 42 0.89 3.69 -2.74
C LEU A 42 1.18 4.76 -3.81
N VAL A 43 0.27 5.72 -3.96
CA VAL A 43 0.39 6.85 -4.89
C VAL A 43 1.54 7.77 -4.48
N THR A 44 1.59 8.18 -3.20
CA THR A 44 2.63 9.09 -2.71
C THR A 44 3.87 8.36 -2.19
N GLY A 45 3.76 7.05 -1.97
CA GLY A 45 4.82 6.16 -1.53
C GLY A 45 5.29 6.38 -0.10
N ARG A 46 4.43 6.90 0.78
CA ARG A 46 4.75 7.18 2.18
C ARG A 46 3.59 6.86 3.12
N GLU A 47 3.91 6.81 4.42
CA GLU A 47 2.92 6.87 5.49
C GLU A 47 2.16 8.20 5.45
N VAL A 48 0.86 8.14 5.73
CA VAL A 48 -0.05 9.29 5.81
C VAL A 48 -0.94 9.14 7.06
N LYS A 49 -1.69 10.19 7.41
CA LYS A 49 -2.68 10.11 8.50
C LYS A 49 -3.93 9.37 8.04
N GLU A 50 -4.69 8.82 8.99
CA GLU A 50 -6.00 8.21 8.70
C GLU A 50 -6.99 9.17 8.02
N SER A 51 -6.89 10.47 8.34
CA SER A 51 -7.72 11.53 7.76
C SER A 51 -7.31 11.95 6.34
N GLU A 52 -6.21 11.41 5.81
CA GLU A 52 -5.72 11.66 4.45
C GLU A 52 -6.11 10.51 3.50
N LEU A 53 -5.76 10.63 2.22
CA LEU A 53 -5.97 9.57 1.24
C LEU A 53 -4.90 8.47 1.39
N TRP A 54 -5.24 7.43 2.14
CA TRP A 54 -4.47 6.20 2.27
C TRP A 54 -5.09 5.07 1.44
N ASP A 55 -4.25 4.10 1.06
CA ASP A 55 -4.68 2.93 0.29
C ASP A 55 -4.70 1.66 1.16
N LEU A 56 -3.62 1.44 1.93
CA LEU A 56 -3.44 0.27 2.79
C LEU A 56 -3.22 0.70 4.25
N ALA A 57 -3.82 -0.01 5.19
CA ALA A 57 -3.56 0.16 6.62
C ALA A 57 -3.01 -1.13 7.23
N PHE A 58 -1.84 -1.05 7.84
CA PHE A 58 -1.12 -2.18 8.42
C PHE A 58 -1.28 -2.19 9.93
N ASN A 59 -1.74 -3.31 10.50
CA ASN A 59 -1.89 -3.51 11.94
C ASN A 59 -1.70 -5.00 12.27
N ALA A 60 -0.68 -5.32 13.06
CA ALA A 60 -0.19 -6.69 13.25
C ALA A 60 -0.07 -7.41 11.89
N THR A 61 -0.60 -8.63 11.74
CA THR A 61 -0.58 -9.36 10.46
C THR A 61 -1.68 -8.94 9.48
N THR A 62 -2.50 -7.95 9.83
CA THR A 62 -3.63 -7.48 9.01
C THR A 62 -3.20 -6.36 8.07
N ILE A 63 -3.62 -6.45 6.82
CA ILE A 63 -3.55 -5.38 5.83
C ILE A 63 -4.98 -5.03 5.41
N LYS A 64 -5.48 -3.87 5.82
CA LYS A 64 -6.82 -3.37 5.47
C LYS A 64 -6.77 -2.45 4.26
N LEU A 65 -7.87 -2.44 3.51
CA LEU A 65 -8.06 -1.64 2.31
C LEU A 65 -8.97 -0.43 2.60
N ASN A 66 -8.63 0.75 2.08
CA ASN A 66 -9.52 1.91 2.18
C ASN A 66 -10.74 1.78 1.23
N SER A 67 -11.73 0.98 1.65
CA SER A 67 -12.89 0.59 0.84
C SER A 67 -14.18 1.32 1.25
N LYS A 68 -14.06 2.45 1.95
CA LYS A 68 -15.22 3.19 2.48
C LYS A 68 -16.15 3.64 1.35
N ALA A 69 -17.45 3.57 1.59
CA ALA A 69 -18.49 3.80 0.58
C ALA A 69 -18.54 5.24 0.02
N ASP A 70 -18.03 6.20 0.79
CA ASP A 70 -17.96 7.63 0.45
C ASP A 70 -16.75 8.00 -0.41
N LEU A 71 -15.82 7.08 -0.65
CA LEU A 71 -14.68 7.30 -1.53
C LEU A 71 -15.07 7.19 -3.00
N LYS A 72 -14.59 8.15 -3.82
CA LYS A 72 -14.77 8.13 -5.28
C LYS A 72 -14.28 6.81 -5.90
N ASN A 73 -13.11 6.34 -5.47
CA ASN A 73 -12.64 5.00 -5.78
C ASN A 73 -12.35 4.29 -4.47
N LYS A 74 -12.99 3.14 -4.29
CA LYS A 74 -12.66 2.21 -3.21
C LYS A 74 -11.39 1.44 -3.58
N VAL A 75 -10.56 1.21 -2.58
CA VAL A 75 -9.41 0.33 -2.73
C VAL A 75 -9.91 -1.09 -2.88
N ALA A 76 -9.39 -1.80 -3.88
CA ALA A 76 -9.70 -3.21 -4.09
C ALA A 76 -8.43 -3.95 -4.49
N VAL A 77 -8.35 -5.23 -4.15
CA VAL A 77 -7.16 -6.06 -4.39
C VAL A 77 -7.52 -7.33 -5.14
N ALA A 78 -6.76 -7.62 -6.20
CA ALA A 78 -6.71 -8.95 -6.81
C ALA A 78 -5.47 -9.68 -6.31
N THR A 79 -5.65 -10.88 -5.75
CA THR A 79 -4.54 -11.71 -5.25
C THR A 79 -4.15 -12.74 -6.31
N LEU A 80 -2.93 -12.63 -6.82
CA LEU A 80 -2.31 -13.60 -7.73
C LEU A 80 -1.47 -14.59 -6.92
N LYS A 81 -1.69 -15.88 -7.15
CA LYS A 81 -1.01 -16.99 -6.47
C LYS A 81 -0.15 -17.75 -7.49
N GLY A 82 1.03 -18.21 -7.08
CA GLY A 82 1.94 -18.97 -7.95
C GLY A 82 2.49 -18.15 -9.12
N THR A 83 2.46 -16.81 -9.01
CA THR A 83 3.04 -15.90 -10.00
C THR A 83 4.03 -14.98 -9.31
N SER A 84 5.27 -14.99 -9.77
CA SER A 84 6.33 -14.11 -9.26
C SER A 84 6.03 -12.64 -9.58
N PHE A 85 6.48 -11.74 -8.72
CA PHE A 85 6.30 -10.29 -8.87
C PHE A 85 6.75 -9.78 -10.26
N GLU A 86 7.83 -10.34 -10.80
CA GLU A 86 8.46 -9.96 -12.06
C GLU A 86 7.60 -10.33 -13.29
N LYS A 87 6.79 -11.41 -13.18
CA LYS A 87 5.91 -11.88 -14.27
C LYS A 87 4.60 -11.09 -14.38
N VAL A 88 4.22 -10.37 -13.33
CA VAL A 88 3.01 -9.55 -13.33
C VAL A 88 3.31 -8.24 -14.06
N SER A 89 2.94 -8.16 -15.34
CA SER A 89 3.17 -6.98 -16.19
C SER A 89 1.90 -6.25 -16.61
N SER A 90 0.72 -6.77 -16.29
CA SER A 90 -0.57 -6.19 -16.67
C SER A 90 -1.58 -6.30 -15.53
N ILE A 91 -2.58 -5.42 -15.57
CA ILE A 91 -3.71 -5.42 -14.64
C ILE A 91 -4.60 -6.64 -14.92
N PRO A 92 -4.94 -7.48 -13.92
CA PRO A 92 -5.90 -8.57 -14.10
C PRO A 92 -7.28 -8.06 -14.53
N ALA A 93 -7.98 -8.79 -15.39
CA ALA A 93 -9.32 -8.39 -15.84
C ALA A 93 -10.41 -8.54 -14.76
N SER A 94 -10.17 -9.35 -13.73
CA SER A 94 -11.14 -9.66 -12.68
C SER A 94 -10.44 -10.06 -11.36
N GLY A 95 -11.22 -10.38 -10.33
CA GLY A 95 -10.72 -10.88 -9.05
C GLY A 95 -10.43 -9.81 -7.99
N PHE A 96 -10.75 -8.55 -8.26
CA PHE A 96 -10.64 -7.46 -7.29
C PHE A 96 -11.69 -7.60 -6.18
N GLN A 97 -11.23 -7.59 -4.94
CA GLN A 97 -12.06 -7.67 -3.74
C GLN A 97 -11.84 -6.41 -2.88
N GLU A 98 -12.93 -5.83 -2.40
CA GLU A 98 -12.94 -4.73 -1.43
C GLU A 98 -12.99 -5.30 0.01
N ASP A 99 -12.59 -4.50 0.98
CA ASP A 99 -12.96 -4.79 2.38
C ASP A 99 -14.43 -4.42 2.60
N THR A 100 -15.16 -5.28 3.32
CA THR A 100 -16.53 -5.04 3.79
C THR A 100 -16.60 -5.21 5.30
N GLN A 101 -17.79 -5.14 5.89
CA GLN A 101 -17.97 -5.43 7.32
C GLN A 101 -17.64 -6.90 7.68
N SER A 102 -17.78 -7.83 6.73
CA SER A 102 -17.64 -9.27 6.97
C SER A 102 -16.55 -9.94 6.14
N THR A 103 -15.97 -9.25 5.16
CA THR A 103 -14.96 -9.80 4.27
C THR A 103 -13.76 -8.87 4.15
N SER A 104 -12.58 -9.43 3.90
CA SER A 104 -11.39 -8.64 3.56
C SER A 104 -10.83 -9.06 2.22
N GLY A 105 -10.39 -8.07 1.42
CA GLY A 105 -9.74 -8.31 0.14
C GLY A 105 -8.36 -8.94 0.27
N ILE A 106 -7.68 -8.74 1.41
CA ILE A 106 -6.50 -9.49 1.82
C ILE A 106 -6.83 -10.23 3.13
N PRO A 107 -7.36 -11.46 3.05
CA PRO A 107 -7.78 -12.20 4.23
C PRO A 107 -6.64 -12.46 5.21
N THR A 108 -6.94 -12.48 6.50
CA THR A 108 -6.00 -12.92 7.54
C THR A 108 -6.01 -14.45 7.68
N GLY A 109 -5.08 -14.96 8.49
CA GLY A 109 -4.91 -16.38 8.73
C GLY A 109 -3.89 -17.03 7.80
N SER A 110 -3.17 -18.01 8.35
CA SER A 110 -2.09 -18.74 7.69
C SER A 110 -2.56 -19.30 6.33
N GLY A 111 -1.82 -18.98 5.26
CA GLY A 111 -2.08 -19.48 3.90
C GLY A 111 -3.12 -18.71 3.10
N ASN A 112 -3.93 -17.87 3.73
CA ASN A 112 -5.03 -17.16 3.07
C ASN A 112 -4.55 -15.89 2.34
N GLY A 113 -3.95 -14.97 3.09
CA GLY A 113 -3.50 -13.67 2.60
C GLY A 113 -2.06 -13.65 2.13
N TRP A 114 -1.23 -12.88 2.85
CA TRP A 114 0.17 -12.63 2.50
C TRP A 114 1.17 -13.56 3.19
N TYR A 115 0.78 -14.30 4.23
CA TYR A 115 1.69 -15.08 5.07
C TYR A 115 1.22 -16.51 5.37
N THR A 116 2.17 -17.34 5.75
CA THR A 116 1.96 -18.58 6.52
C THR A 116 2.50 -18.42 7.93
N TYR A 117 1.87 -19.09 8.88
CA TYR A 117 2.36 -19.24 10.25
C TYR A 117 2.91 -20.66 10.43
N ASP A 118 4.18 -20.76 10.80
CA ASP A 118 4.83 -22.02 11.12
C ASP A 118 4.60 -22.36 12.60
N MET A 119 3.93 -23.48 12.88
CA MET A 119 3.57 -23.87 14.24
C MET A 119 4.75 -24.38 15.08
N GLY A 120 5.85 -24.80 14.44
CA GLY A 120 7.02 -25.33 15.14
C GLY A 120 8.01 -24.24 15.56
N THR A 121 8.22 -23.26 14.69
CA THR A 121 9.12 -22.11 14.89
C THR A 121 8.39 -20.85 15.33
N HIS A 122 7.05 -20.84 15.29
CA HIS A 122 6.19 -19.69 15.55
C HIS A 122 6.47 -18.49 14.62
N GLN A 123 7.00 -18.75 13.43
CA GLN A 123 7.36 -17.71 12.46
C GLN A 123 6.19 -17.30 11.56
N VAL A 124 6.14 -16.02 11.19
CA VAL A 124 5.19 -15.45 10.22
C VAL A 124 5.96 -15.14 8.93
N LEU A 125 5.83 -16.01 7.94
CA LEU A 125 6.63 -15.94 6.71
C LEU A 125 5.77 -15.51 5.53
N PRO A 126 6.22 -14.55 4.69
CA PRO A 126 5.53 -14.20 3.46
C PRO A 126 5.40 -15.41 2.52
N ILE A 127 4.25 -15.54 1.87
CA ILE A 127 4.03 -16.61 0.90
C ILE A 127 4.78 -16.27 -0.39
N ALA A 128 5.67 -17.17 -0.82
CA ALA A 128 6.35 -17.05 -2.11
C ALA A 128 5.35 -16.97 -3.27
N ASP A 129 5.71 -16.22 -4.33
CA ASP A 129 4.87 -16.02 -5.52
C ASP A 129 3.44 -15.55 -5.19
N ARG A 130 3.33 -14.73 -4.14
CA ARG A 130 2.13 -13.99 -3.75
C ARG A 130 2.26 -12.54 -4.18
N VAL A 131 1.41 -12.12 -5.11
CA VAL A 131 1.36 -10.74 -5.61
C VAL A 131 -0.03 -10.18 -5.44
N PHE A 132 -0.12 -9.00 -4.86
CA PHE A 132 -1.36 -8.24 -4.71
C PHE A 132 -1.38 -7.13 -5.76
N VAL A 133 -2.38 -7.14 -6.64
CA VAL A 133 -2.65 -6.02 -7.54
C VAL A 133 -3.69 -5.13 -6.87
N VAL A 134 -3.28 -3.94 -6.46
CA VAL A 134 -4.07 -2.98 -5.70
C VAL A 134 -4.57 -1.88 -6.63
N LYS A 135 -5.90 -1.72 -6.73
CA LYS A 135 -6.54 -0.52 -7.27
C LYS A 135 -6.60 0.52 -6.15
N THR A 136 -6.00 1.69 -6.33
CA THR A 136 -5.89 2.72 -5.29
C THR A 136 -7.08 3.67 -5.27
N THR A 137 -7.15 4.52 -4.25
CA THR A 137 -8.12 5.63 -4.14
C THR A 137 -8.03 6.64 -5.30
N ALA A 138 -6.87 6.74 -5.95
CA ALA A 138 -6.66 7.56 -7.15
C ALA A 138 -7.10 6.86 -8.46
N GLY A 139 -7.50 5.59 -8.41
CA GLY A 139 -7.86 4.80 -9.60
C GLY A 139 -6.66 4.25 -10.38
N THR A 140 -5.44 4.40 -9.86
CA THR A 140 -4.22 3.80 -10.40
C THR A 140 -4.00 2.39 -9.83
N TYR A 141 -3.17 1.59 -10.48
CA TYR A 141 -2.91 0.21 -10.08
C TYR A 141 -1.45 0.01 -9.70
N PHE A 142 -1.21 -0.75 -8.63
CA PHE A 142 0.13 -1.15 -8.19
C PHE A 142 0.16 -2.65 -7.95
N LYS A 143 1.26 -3.32 -8.31
CA LYS A 143 1.56 -4.65 -7.78
C LYS A 143 2.40 -4.52 -6.51
N LEU A 144 2.15 -5.36 -5.52
CA LEU A 144 2.82 -5.38 -4.23
C LEU A 144 3.11 -6.82 -3.80
N SER A 145 4.30 -7.04 -3.21
CA SER A 145 4.64 -8.27 -2.50
C SER A 145 5.26 -7.93 -1.15
N VAL A 146 4.79 -8.59 -0.09
CA VAL A 146 5.42 -8.53 1.23
C VAL A 146 6.69 -9.38 1.20
N LEU A 147 7.77 -8.83 1.75
CA LEU A 147 9.11 -9.43 1.77
C LEU A 147 9.52 -9.89 3.16
N SER A 148 9.08 -9.19 4.21
CA SER A 148 9.30 -9.60 5.61
C SER A 148 8.28 -8.94 6.53
N TYR A 149 8.15 -9.50 7.73
CA TYR A 149 7.35 -9.01 8.86
C TYR A 149 8.20 -8.74 10.11
N TYR A 150 9.52 -8.83 9.96
CA TYR A 150 10.49 -8.66 11.03
C TYR A 150 11.33 -7.40 10.81
N LEU A 151 11.76 -6.79 11.91
CA LEU A 151 12.63 -5.61 11.88
C LEU A 151 13.90 -5.93 11.08
N ASP A 152 14.26 -5.01 10.18
CA ASP A 152 15.36 -5.11 9.23
C ASP A 152 15.33 -6.31 8.27
N GLY A 153 14.21 -7.05 8.27
CA GLY A 153 14.04 -8.24 7.46
C GLY A 153 14.69 -9.49 8.04
N ASP A 154 15.05 -9.50 9.33
CA ASP A 154 15.71 -10.61 10.00
C ASP A 154 14.72 -11.38 10.88
N GLU A 155 14.48 -12.68 10.63
CA GLU A 155 13.51 -13.45 11.41
C GLU A 155 13.90 -13.70 12.88
N SER A 156 15.12 -13.32 13.29
CA SER A 156 15.56 -13.33 14.69
C SER A 156 15.20 -12.05 15.46
N GLU A 157 14.79 -11.00 14.75
CA GLU A 157 14.45 -9.69 15.32
C GLU A 157 12.95 -9.55 15.67
N GLU A 158 12.55 -8.35 16.11
CA GLU A 158 11.16 -8.09 16.49
C GLU A 158 10.18 -8.25 15.32
N THR A 159 9.04 -8.90 15.57
CA THR A 159 7.91 -8.99 14.62
C THR A 159 7.08 -7.71 14.58
N GLY A 160 6.26 -7.55 13.53
CA GLY A 160 5.35 -6.40 13.41
C GLY A 160 5.91 -5.26 12.57
N TYR A 161 7.00 -5.50 11.84
CA TYR A 161 7.66 -4.52 10.97
C TYR A 161 7.62 -5.01 9.53
N TYR A 162 6.78 -4.40 8.70
CA TYR A 162 6.65 -4.82 7.31
C TYR A 162 7.80 -4.29 6.47
N THR A 163 8.36 -5.20 5.66
CA THR A 163 9.11 -4.83 4.46
C THR A 163 8.35 -5.33 3.25
N PHE A 164 8.10 -4.46 2.27
CA PHE A 164 7.40 -4.82 1.03
C PHE A 164 7.93 -4.06 -0.17
N LYS A 165 7.81 -4.67 -1.36
CA LYS A 165 8.11 -4.01 -2.64
C LYS A 165 6.83 -3.75 -3.43
N TYR A 166 6.81 -2.65 -4.17
CA TYR A 166 5.68 -2.31 -5.02
C TYR A 166 6.10 -1.46 -6.23
N VAL A 167 5.31 -1.50 -7.30
CA VAL A 167 5.49 -0.68 -8.51
C VAL A 167 4.14 -0.49 -9.20
N GLY A 168 3.99 0.62 -9.91
CA GLY A 168 2.79 0.88 -10.71
C GLY A 168 2.65 -0.09 -11.87
N LEU A 169 1.40 -0.44 -12.18
CA LEU A 169 1.02 -1.15 -13.40
C LEU A 169 0.35 -0.16 -14.36
N LYS A 170 0.63 -0.33 -15.65
CA LYS A 170 0.01 0.42 -16.74
C LYS A 170 -1.06 -0.43 -17.41
#